data_AF-A0A0G0PRZ4-F1
#
_entry.id   AF-A0A0G0PRZ4-F1
#
_cell.length_a   1.000
_cell.length_b   1.000
_cell.length_c   1.000
_cell.angle_alpha   90.00
_cell.angle_beta   90.00
_cell.angle_gamma   90.00
#
_symmetry.space_group_name_H-M   'P 1'
#
loop_
_entity.id
_entity.type
_entity.pdbx_description
1 polymer ?
#
loop_
_entity_poly.entity_id
_entity_poly.type
_entity_poly.pdbx_seq_one_letter_code
_entity_poly.pdbx_strand_id
1 'polypeptide(L)'
;MTNNQQSTTNKGFTIIESLISITILVLAITGAVSAIRIGILSYTFSKDQVVAFYLAQEGFEQIRNIRDENGLKNIHWLNGISYLSSDPCYFGKACTVDPVASSLPIACSSPGNCPILRQNQSTGFFGYDSSWTPTIFKRQIILTSINSNEISVVVTVDWSKGLITRQFRARENLLDWQ
;
A
#
# COMPACT_ATOMS: atom_id res chain seq x y z
N MET A 1 55.54 55.54 29.99
CA MET A 1 54.76 54.38 29.50
C MET A 1 53.50 54.94 28.87
N THR A 2 53.48 55.07 27.55
CA THR A 2 52.35 55.64 26.79
C THR A 2 51.25 54.59 26.66
N ASN A 3 50.08 54.89 27.23
CA ASN A 3 48.91 54.03 27.21
C ASN A 3 48.26 54.14 25.81
N ASN A 4 48.36 53.08 25.02
CA ASN A 4 47.82 53.02 23.66
C ASN A 4 46.34 52.59 23.75
N GLN A 5 45.42 53.56 23.80
CA GLN A 5 43.98 53.25 23.75
C GLN A 5 43.57 52.96 22.31
N GLN A 6 43.38 51.68 21.99
CA GLN A 6 42.71 51.26 20.76
C GLN A 6 41.21 51.58 20.88
N SER A 7 40.73 52.54 20.07
CA SER A 7 39.30 52.80 19.91
C SER A 7 38.65 51.64 19.16
N THR A 8 37.84 50.84 19.86
CA THR A 8 36.98 49.84 19.24
C THR A 8 35.74 50.54 18.69
N THR A 9 35.71 50.80 17.38
CA THR A 9 34.48 51.26 16.71
C THR A 9 33.44 50.14 16.71
N ASN A 10 32.46 50.23 17.61
CA ASN A 10 31.29 49.36 17.58
C ASN A 10 30.41 49.74 16.39
N LYS A 11 30.48 48.94 15.31
CA LYS A 11 29.63 49.12 14.13
C LYS A 11 28.20 48.68 14.47
N GLY A 12 27.25 49.61 14.38
CA GLY A 12 25.82 49.31 14.46
C GLY A 12 25.25 48.88 13.12
N PHE A 13 24.19 48.07 13.14
CA PHE A 13 23.45 47.68 11.93
C PHE A 13 22.50 48.81 11.50
N THR A 14 22.38 49.01 10.18
CA THR A 14 21.37 49.93 9.63
C THR A 14 20.01 49.22 9.52
N ILE A 15 18.91 49.98 9.61
CA ILE A 15 17.55 49.43 9.47
C ILE A 15 17.34 48.74 8.12
N ILE A 16 17.99 49.22 7.05
CA ILE A 16 17.89 48.60 5.73
C ILE A 16 18.60 47.24 5.67
N GLU A 17 19.72 47.09 6.38
CA GLU A 17 20.46 45.83 6.44
C GLU A 17 19.70 44.75 7.23
N SER A 18 19.02 45.13 8.33
CA SER A 18 18.15 44.20 9.05
C SER A 18 16.92 43.78 8.24
N LEU A 19 16.33 44.69 7.47
CA LEU A 19 15.22 44.38 6.56
C LEU A 19 15.63 43.38 5.46
N ILE A 20 16.79 43.60 4.84
CA ILE A 20 17.33 42.68 3.83
C ILE A 20 17.65 41.32 4.47
N SER A 21 18.25 41.32 5.65
CA SER A 21 18.59 40.09 6.38
C SER A 21 17.36 39.23 6.70
N ILE A 22 16.28 39.85 7.18
CA ILE A 22 15.03 39.15 7.46
C ILE A 22 14.42 38.59 6.16
N THR A 23 14.50 39.34 5.05
CA THR A 23 13.97 38.89 3.76
C THR A 23 14.70 37.64 3.26
N ILE A 24 16.04 37.63 3.32
CA ILE A 24 16.86 36.46 2.94
C ILE A 24 16.55 35.28 3.85
N LEU A 25 16.39 35.53 5.16
CA LEU A 25 16.04 34.48 6.14
C LEU A 25 14.69 33.84 5.82
N VAL A 26 13.66 34.64 5.51
CA VAL A 26 12.33 34.14 5.16
C VAL A 26 12.38 33.29 3.88
N LEU A 27 13.13 33.72 2.87
CA LEU A 27 13.31 32.95 1.64
C LEU A 27 14.00 31.61 1.91
N ALA A 28 15.06 31.61 2.71
CA ALA A 28 15.78 30.39 3.08
C ALA A 28 14.88 29.39 3.84
N ILE A 29 14.12 29.87 4.83
CA ILE A 29 13.19 29.03 5.61
C ILE A 29 12.09 28.47 4.70
N THR A 30 11.52 29.30 3.82
CA THR A 30 10.45 28.85 2.90
C THR A 30 10.94 27.77 1.94
N GLY A 31 12.15 27.93 1.41
CA GLY A 31 12.80 26.92 0.58
C GLY A 31 13.00 25.60 1.33
N ALA A 32 13.54 25.66 2.55
CA ALA A 32 13.76 24.48 3.38
C ALA A 32 12.45 23.75 3.73
N VAL A 33 11.42 24.47 4.15
CA VAL A 33 10.10 23.91 4.47
C VAL A 33 9.47 23.25 3.24
N SER A 34 9.62 23.85 2.06
CA SER A 34 9.08 23.29 0.81
C SER A 34 9.75 21.97 0.46
N ALA A 35 11.07 21.88 0.58
CA ALA A 35 11.82 20.64 0.36
C ALA A 35 11.38 19.52 1.34
N ILE A 36 11.21 19.85 2.63
CA ILE A 36 10.74 18.92 3.66
C ILE A 36 9.35 18.36 3.30
N ARG A 37 8.43 19.23 2.87
CA ARG A 37 7.07 18.80 2.47
C ARG A 37 7.10 17.78 1.34
N ILE A 38 7.91 18.02 0.31
CA ILE A 38 8.07 17.07 -0.81
C ILE A 38 8.63 15.74 -0.31
N GLY A 39 9.63 15.78 0.59
CA GLY A 39 10.21 14.59 1.22
C GLY A 39 9.17 13.75 1.97
N ILE A 40 8.32 14.37 2.79
CA ILE A 40 7.28 13.67 3.57
C ILE A 40 6.23 13.04 2.64
N LEU A 41 5.84 13.74 1.57
CA LEU A 41 4.90 13.20 0.58
C LEU A 41 5.48 11.99 -0.14
N SER A 42 6.74 12.07 -0.58
CA SER A 42 7.46 10.97 -1.23
C SER A 42 7.63 9.76 -0.29
N TYR A 43 7.98 10.00 0.97
CA TYR A 43 8.09 8.96 1.99
C TYR A 43 6.76 8.24 2.19
N THR A 44 5.66 9.00 2.37
CA THR A 44 4.33 8.40 2.58
C THR A 44 3.90 7.58 1.37
N PHE A 45 4.11 8.11 0.16
CA PHE A 45 3.80 7.39 -1.07
C PHE A 45 4.58 6.08 -1.18
N SER A 46 5.89 6.12 -0.92
CA SER A 46 6.76 4.93 -0.98
C SER A 46 6.35 3.91 0.06
N LYS A 47 6.01 4.35 1.28
CA LYS A 47 5.48 3.49 2.35
C LYS A 47 4.19 2.79 1.90
N ASP A 48 3.22 3.53 1.39
CA ASP A 48 1.93 2.96 0.97
C ASP A 48 2.12 1.97 -0.20
N GLN A 49 3.03 2.26 -1.12
CA GLN A 49 3.38 1.36 -2.23
C GLN A 49 4.01 0.04 -1.73
N VAL A 50 4.88 0.09 -0.73
CA VAL A 50 5.47 -1.11 -0.12
C VAL A 50 4.39 -1.93 0.60
N VAL A 51 3.47 -1.29 1.33
CA VAL A 51 2.34 -1.99 1.95
C VAL A 51 1.47 -2.67 0.89
N ALA A 52 1.13 -1.97 -0.20
CA ALA A 52 0.35 -2.53 -1.29
C ALA A 52 1.03 -3.74 -1.97
N PHE A 53 2.36 -3.70 -2.12
CA PHE A 53 3.15 -4.81 -2.63
C PHE A 53 3.08 -6.06 -1.72
N TYR A 54 3.21 -5.90 -0.40
CA TYR A 54 3.09 -7.03 0.53
C TYR A 54 1.65 -7.55 0.62
N LEU A 55 0.64 -6.68 0.56
CA LEU A 55 -0.76 -7.10 0.49
C LEU A 55 -1.07 -7.90 -0.78
N ALA A 56 -0.42 -7.56 -1.90
CA ALA A 56 -0.56 -8.31 -3.14
C ALA A 56 0.07 -9.70 -3.03
N GLN A 57 1.29 -9.79 -2.51
CA GLN A 57 1.98 -11.06 -2.24
C GLN A 57 1.16 -11.97 -1.31
N GLU A 58 0.66 -11.43 -0.20
CA GLU A 58 -0.20 -12.18 0.72
C GLU A 58 -1.43 -12.76 0.00
N GLY A 59 -2.00 -12.01 -0.95
CA GLY A 59 -3.10 -12.48 -1.79
C GLY A 59 -2.71 -13.69 -2.65
N PHE A 60 -1.53 -13.65 -3.29
CA PHE A 60 -1.01 -14.79 -4.07
C PHE A 60 -0.73 -16.00 -3.20
N GLU A 61 -0.05 -15.81 -2.07
CA GLU A 61 0.30 -16.90 -1.16
C GLU A 61 -0.94 -17.60 -0.62
N GLN A 62 -2.02 -16.86 -0.32
CA GLN A 62 -3.25 -17.48 0.15
C GLN A 62 -3.92 -18.34 -0.93
N ILE A 63 -3.98 -17.86 -2.18
CA ILE A 63 -4.52 -18.65 -3.30
C ILE A 63 -3.65 -19.88 -3.56
N ARG A 64 -2.32 -19.73 -3.49
CA ARG A 64 -1.36 -20.83 -3.62
C ARG A 64 -1.54 -21.86 -2.51
N ASN A 65 -1.70 -21.42 -1.27
CA ASN A 65 -1.92 -22.27 -0.11
C ASN A 65 -3.21 -23.10 -0.24
N ILE A 66 -4.33 -22.48 -0.68
CA ILE A 66 -5.59 -23.21 -0.91
C ILE A 66 -5.41 -24.28 -1.99
N ARG A 67 -4.74 -23.94 -3.10
CA ARG A 67 -4.41 -24.92 -4.14
C ARG A 67 -3.60 -26.07 -3.58
N ASP A 68 -2.55 -25.77 -2.81
CA ASP A 68 -1.66 -26.80 -2.27
C ASP A 68 -2.39 -27.72 -1.30
N GLU A 69 -3.23 -27.14 -0.45
CA GLU A 69 -4.09 -27.89 0.46
C GLU A 69 -5.07 -28.80 -0.31
N ASN A 70 -5.65 -28.32 -1.41
CA ASN A 70 -6.48 -29.14 -2.29
C ASN A 70 -5.68 -30.30 -2.90
N GLY A 71 -4.43 -30.03 -3.29
CA GLY A 71 -3.48 -31.02 -3.78
C GLY A 71 -3.23 -32.15 -2.78
N LEU A 72 -2.92 -31.77 -1.53
CA LEU A 72 -2.70 -32.71 -0.42
C LEU A 72 -3.94 -33.54 -0.07
N LYS A 73 -5.14 -32.98 -0.28
CA LYS A 73 -6.42 -33.65 -0.03
C LYS A 73 -6.88 -34.54 -1.21
N ASN A 74 -6.13 -34.59 -2.31
CA ASN A 74 -6.50 -35.29 -3.54
C ASN A 74 -7.89 -34.86 -4.09
N ILE A 75 -8.19 -33.56 -3.99
CA ILE A 75 -9.38 -32.96 -4.62
C ILE A 75 -8.95 -31.98 -5.72
N HIS A 76 -9.91 -31.52 -6.52
CA HIS A 76 -9.62 -30.59 -7.63
C HIS A 76 -8.85 -29.35 -7.13
N TRP A 77 -7.70 -29.03 -7.75
CA TRP A 77 -6.79 -27.96 -7.31
C TRP A 77 -7.44 -26.58 -7.14
N LEU A 78 -8.48 -26.26 -7.93
CA LEU A 78 -9.26 -25.01 -7.83
C LEU A 78 -10.48 -25.06 -6.89
N ASN A 79 -10.69 -26.15 -6.13
CA ASN A 79 -11.83 -26.27 -5.22
C ASN A 79 -11.87 -25.11 -4.22
N GLY A 80 -13.04 -24.47 -4.05
CA GLY A 80 -13.20 -23.32 -3.17
C GLY A 80 -12.59 -22.01 -3.69
N ILE A 81 -12.01 -22.02 -4.90
CA ILE A 81 -11.44 -20.85 -5.56
C ILE A 81 -12.25 -20.51 -6.81
N SER A 82 -12.23 -21.40 -7.82
CA SER A 82 -12.82 -21.14 -9.14
C SER A 82 -13.28 -22.40 -9.89
N TYR A 83 -13.43 -23.53 -9.20
CA TYR A 83 -13.87 -24.79 -9.81
C TYR A 83 -15.37 -24.77 -10.17
N LEU A 84 -16.22 -24.28 -9.27
CA LEU A 84 -17.66 -24.16 -9.47
C LEU A 84 -18.05 -22.71 -9.78
N SER A 85 -19.11 -22.50 -10.55
CA SER A 85 -19.65 -21.16 -10.83
C SER A 85 -20.14 -20.43 -9.58
N SER A 86 -20.42 -21.17 -8.50
CA SER A 86 -20.72 -20.64 -7.16
C SER A 86 -19.49 -20.16 -6.41
N ASP A 87 -18.28 -20.52 -6.84
CA ASP A 87 -17.07 -20.22 -6.10
C ASP A 87 -16.81 -18.71 -6.04
N PRO A 88 -16.17 -18.23 -4.94
CA PRO A 88 -16.00 -16.81 -4.69
C PRO A 88 -15.15 -16.10 -5.74
N CYS A 89 -14.10 -16.78 -6.23
CA CYS A 89 -13.16 -16.27 -7.22
C CYS A 89 -13.38 -16.87 -8.61
N TYR A 90 -14.58 -17.38 -8.91
CA TYR A 90 -14.88 -17.93 -10.24
C TYR A 90 -14.52 -16.94 -11.35
N PHE A 91 -14.10 -17.45 -12.52
CA PHE A 91 -13.60 -16.63 -13.61
C PHE A 91 -14.57 -15.50 -13.99
N GLY A 92 -14.06 -14.27 -14.06
CA GLY A 92 -14.85 -13.06 -14.29
C GLY A 92 -15.46 -12.42 -13.02
N LYS A 93 -15.38 -13.08 -11.86
CA LYS A 93 -15.69 -12.48 -10.56
C LYS A 93 -14.44 -11.89 -9.92
N ALA A 94 -14.68 -11.17 -8.84
CA ALA A 94 -13.68 -10.62 -7.97
C ALA A 94 -13.86 -11.16 -6.57
N CYS A 95 -12.77 -11.44 -5.89
CA CYS A 95 -12.80 -11.94 -4.52
C CYS A 95 -11.71 -11.31 -3.67
N THR A 96 -11.82 -11.52 -2.36
CA THR A 96 -10.82 -11.21 -1.35
C THR A 96 -10.44 -12.47 -0.59
N VAL A 97 -9.32 -12.41 0.11
CA VAL A 97 -8.83 -13.47 0.99
C VAL A 97 -8.44 -12.85 2.34
N ASP A 98 -8.54 -13.61 3.42
CA ASP A 98 -8.19 -13.15 4.77
C ASP A 98 -7.36 -14.22 5.50
N PRO A 99 -6.02 -14.12 5.50
CA PRO A 99 -5.18 -15.17 6.08
C PRO A 99 -5.34 -15.31 7.61
N VAL A 100 -5.97 -14.36 8.30
CA VAL A 100 -6.14 -14.40 9.75
C VAL A 100 -7.46 -15.03 10.16
N ALA A 101 -8.54 -14.72 9.44
CA ALA A 101 -9.89 -15.12 9.84
C ALA A 101 -10.47 -16.30 9.06
N SER A 102 -10.06 -16.50 7.80
CA SER A 102 -10.68 -17.49 6.90
C SER A 102 -9.68 -18.08 5.92
N SER A 103 -9.53 -19.41 5.93
CA SER A 103 -8.74 -20.08 4.89
C SER A 103 -9.36 -19.95 3.49
N LEU A 104 -10.65 -19.65 3.39
CA LEU A 104 -11.38 -19.58 2.13
C LEU A 104 -11.57 -18.14 1.61
N PRO A 105 -11.54 -17.93 0.28
CA PRO A 105 -11.83 -16.64 -0.32
C PRO A 105 -13.30 -16.23 -0.14
N ILE A 106 -13.57 -14.93 -0.22
CA ILE A 106 -14.92 -14.34 -0.13
C ILE A 106 -15.18 -13.51 -1.38
N ALA A 107 -16.38 -13.62 -1.95
CA ALA A 107 -16.74 -12.89 -3.17
C ALA A 107 -16.91 -11.40 -2.87
N CYS A 108 -16.41 -10.55 -3.76
CA CYS A 108 -16.75 -9.14 -3.77
C CYS A 108 -18.15 -8.94 -4.38
N SER A 109 -18.78 -7.80 -4.10
CA SER A 109 -20.10 -7.48 -4.67
C SER A 109 -20.07 -7.37 -6.19
N SER A 110 -18.97 -6.85 -6.74
CA SER A 110 -18.65 -6.87 -8.17
C SER A 110 -17.16 -6.56 -8.38
N PRO A 111 -16.59 -6.83 -9.57
CA PRO A 111 -15.24 -6.39 -9.89
C PRO A 111 -15.07 -4.88 -9.69
N GLY A 112 -14.02 -4.48 -8.96
CA GLY A 112 -13.76 -3.10 -8.55
C GLY A 112 -14.47 -2.66 -7.26
N ASN A 113 -15.42 -3.45 -6.76
CA ASN A 113 -16.18 -3.17 -5.53
C ASN A 113 -15.93 -4.24 -4.46
N CYS A 114 -14.67 -4.32 -4.01
CA CYS A 114 -14.28 -5.14 -2.87
C CYS A 114 -14.29 -4.31 -1.57
N PRO A 115 -14.51 -4.96 -0.40
CA PRO A 115 -14.49 -4.28 0.89
C PRO A 115 -13.12 -3.66 1.20
N ILE A 116 -13.12 -2.65 2.07
CA ILE A 116 -11.91 -2.00 2.57
C ILE A 116 -11.16 -2.96 3.49
N LEU A 117 -9.84 -3.07 3.32
CA LEU A 117 -8.98 -3.80 4.24
C LEU A 117 -8.88 -3.05 5.57
N ARG A 118 -8.91 -3.79 6.66
CA ARG A 118 -8.82 -3.29 8.03
C ARG A 118 -7.54 -3.82 8.66
N GLN A 119 -7.00 -3.10 9.62
CA GLN A 119 -5.75 -3.45 10.29
C GLN A 119 -5.94 -3.55 11.79
N ASN A 120 -5.43 -4.64 12.37
CA ASN A 120 -5.32 -4.80 13.80
C ASN A 120 -4.20 -3.89 14.35
N GLN A 121 -4.53 -2.96 15.23
CA GLN A 121 -3.55 -2.00 15.76
C GLN A 121 -2.53 -2.64 16.71
N SER A 122 -2.84 -3.81 17.29
CA SER A 122 -1.94 -4.51 18.23
C SER A 122 -0.97 -5.44 17.51
N THR A 123 -1.43 -6.17 16.50
CA THR A 123 -0.60 -7.17 15.79
C THR A 123 -0.07 -6.68 14.45
N GLY A 124 -0.66 -5.63 13.88
CA GLY A 124 -0.31 -5.10 12.57
C GLY A 124 -0.88 -5.89 11.38
N PHE A 125 -1.60 -6.99 11.62
CA PHE A 125 -2.19 -7.79 10.56
C PHE A 125 -3.30 -7.06 9.81
N PHE A 126 -3.42 -7.39 8.52
CA PHE A 126 -4.49 -6.93 7.65
C PHE A 126 -5.54 -8.02 7.45
N GLY A 127 -6.79 -7.62 7.33
CA GLY A 127 -7.92 -8.53 7.18
C GLY A 127 -9.23 -7.78 7.04
N TYR A 128 -10.34 -8.47 7.25
CA TYR A 128 -11.70 -7.93 7.10
C TYR A 128 -12.53 -7.98 8.38
N ASP A 129 -11.88 -8.24 9.53
CA ASP A 129 -12.53 -8.18 10.85
C ASP A 129 -13.12 -6.78 11.10
N SER A 130 -14.42 -6.74 11.37
CA SER A 130 -15.18 -5.51 11.55
C SER A 130 -14.81 -4.74 12.82
N SER A 131 -14.12 -5.36 13.77
CA SER A 131 -13.57 -4.72 14.98
C SER A 131 -12.26 -3.97 14.72
N TRP A 132 -11.57 -4.23 13.60
CA TRP A 132 -10.27 -3.62 13.30
C TRP A 132 -10.41 -2.22 12.68
N THR A 133 -9.33 -1.44 12.65
CA THR A 133 -9.39 -0.07 12.11
C THR A 133 -9.39 -0.09 10.58
N PRO A 134 -10.31 0.62 9.89
CA PRO A 134 -10.30 0.69 8.43
C PRO A 134 -9.03 1.36 7.90
N THR A 135 -8.50 0.84 6.80
CA THR A 135 -7.31 1.38 6.12
C THR A 135 -7.70 2.10 4.82
N ILE A 136 -6.71 2.64 4.12
CA ILE A 136 -6.90 3.23 2.79
C ILE A 136 -6.89 2.19 1.65
N PHE A 137 -6.57 0.93 1.97
CA PHE A 137 -6.33 -0.11 0.97
C PHE A 137 -7.60 -0.91 0.67
N LYS A 138 -7.81 -1.22 -0.60
CA LYS A 138 -8.73 -2.25 -1.08
C LYS A 138 -7.93 -3.27 -1.86
N ARG A 139 -8.13 -4.54 -1.59
CA ARG A 139 -7.54 -5.64 -2.35
C ARG A 139 -8.62 -6.33 -3.16
N GLN A 140 -8.26 -6.68 -4.39
CA GLN A 140 -9.09 -7.43 -5.31
C GLN A 140 -8.25 -8.51 -5.98
N ILE A 141 -8.80 -9.71 -6.05
CA ILE A 141 -8.22 -10.84 -6.77
C ILE A 141 -9.16 -11.21 -7.91
N ILE A 142 -8.62 -11.32 -9.13
CA ILE A 142 -9.33 -11.79 -10.32
C ILE A 142 -8.55 -12.94 -10.93
N LEU A 143 -9.26 -14.02 -11.24
CA LEU A 143 -8.71 -15.18 -11.92
C LEU A 143 -9.20 -15.22 -13.36
N THR A 144 -8.34 -15.69 -14.25
CA THR A 144 -8.69 -16.01 -15.64
C THR A 144 -8.10 -17.37 -16.02
N SER A 145 -8.92 -18.26 -16.60
CA SER A 145 -8.43 -19.52 -17.16
C SER A 145 -7.57 -19.25 -18.39
N ILE A 146 -6.39 -19.87 -18.45
CA ILE A 146 -5.51 -19.86 -19.63
C ILE A 146 -5.72 -21.17 -20.40
N ASN A 147 -5.67 -22.30 -19.70
CA ASN A 147 -5.95 -23.63 -20.20
C ASN A 147 -6.48 -24.52 -19.06
N SER A 148 -6.58 -25.84 -19.27
CA SER A 148 -7.08 -26.79 -18.27
C SER A 148 -6.22 -26.91 -17.01
N ASN A 149 -4.92 -26.60 -17.10
CA ASN A 149 -3.92 -26.81 -16.05
C ASN A 149 -3.22 -25.51 -15.62
N GLU A 150 -3.72 -24.36 -16.08
CA GLU A 150 -3.11 -23.07 -15.80
C GLU A 150 -4.16 -21.97 -15.70
N ILE A 151 -4.06 -21.19 -14.63
CA ILE A 151 -4.82 -19.97 -14.44
C ILE A 151 -3.87 -18.78 -14.24
N SER A 152 -4.31 -17.60 -14.64
CA SER A 152 -3.68 -16.34 -14.27
C SER A 152 -4.40 -15.76 -13.07
N VAL A 153 -3.66 -15.49 -12.00
CA VAL A 153 -4.11 -14.78 -10.81
C VAL A 153 -3.61 -13.35 -10.92
N VAL A 154 -4.53 -12.40 -10.81
CA VAL A 154 -4.21 -10.96 -10.80
C VAL A 154 -4.66 -10.40 -9.47
N VAL A 155 -3.70 -9.88 -8.70
CA VAL A 155 -3.99 -9.18 -7.45
C VAL A 155 -3.77 -7.69 -7.68
N THR A 156 -4.81 -6.93 -7.36
CA THR A 156 -4.86 -5.48 -7.48
C THR A 156 -5.08 -4.91 -6.09
N VAL A 157 -4.24 -3.97 -5.68
CA VAL A 157 -4.39 -3.21 -4.44
C VAL A 157 -4.52 -1.73 -4.79
N ASP A 158 -5.67 -1.17 -4.47
CA ASP A 158 -6.02 0.23 -4.70
C ASP A 158 -5.96 1.00 -3.40
N TRP A 159 -5.43 2.22 -3.44
CA TRP A 159 -5.52 3.16 -2.32
C TRP A 159 -5.70 4.57 -2.82
N SER A 160 -6.44 5.39 -2.08
CA SER A 160 -6.63 6.80 -2.39
C SER A 160 -6.06 7.69 -1.30
N LYS A 161 -5.48 8.81 -1.72
CA LYS A 161 -5.08 9.90 -0.83
C LYS A 161 -5.68 11.19 -1.35
N GLY A 162 -6.85 11.56 -0.82
CA GLY A 162 -7.65 12.66 -1.33
C GLY A 162 -8.29 12.31 -2.68
N LEU A 163 -8.05 13.14 -3.70
CA LEU A 163 -8.65 13.00 -5.04
C LEU A 163 -7.90 12.01 -5.95
N ILE A 164 -6.70 11.59 -5.57
CA ILE A 164 -5.86 10.73 -6.41
C ILE A 164 -5.97 9.30 -5.90
N THR A 165 -6.46 8.42 -6.77
CA THR A 165 -6.40 6.97 -6.59
C THR A 165 -5.12 6.43 -7.22
N ARG A 166 -4.44 5.56 -6.49
CA ARG A 166 -3.26 4.83 -6.90
C ARG A 166 -3.57 3.33 -6.87
N GLN A 167 -2.82 2.59 -7.66
CA GLN A 167 -3.01 1.16 -7.81
C GLN A 167 -1.64 0.48 -7.91
N PHE A 168 -1.52 -0.65 -7.22
CA PHE A 168 -0.47 -1.62 -7.42
C PHE A 168 -1.12 -2.89 -7.98
N ARG A 169 -0.60 -3.40 -9.09
CA ARG A 169 -1.17 -4.57 -9.76
C ARG A 169 -0.06 -5.53 -10.12
N ALA A 170 -0.21 -6.78 -9.69
CA ALA A 170 0.70 -7.86 -10.00
C ALA A 170 -0.09 -9.03 -10.60
N ARG A 171 0.61 -9.85 -11.38
CA ARG A 171 0.08 -11.05 -12.00
C ARG A 171 1.05 -12.20 -11.76
N GLU A 172 0.51 -13.33 -11.37
CA GLU A 172 1.22 -14.60 -11.33
C GLU A 172 0.40 -15.66 -12.06
N ASN A 173 1.06 -16.65 -12.62
CA ASN A 173 0.40 -17.83 -13.16
C ASN A 173 0.46 -18.93 -12.10
N LEU A 174 -0.68 -19.62 -11.90
CA LEU A 174 -0.79 -20.76 -11.02
C LEU A 174 -1.07 -21.99 -11.86
N LEU A 175 -0.21 -22.99 -11.73
CA LEU A 175 -0.32 -24.25 -12.45
C LEU A 175 -0.94 -25.34 -11.57
N ASP A 176 -1.61 -26.26 -12.23
CA ASP A 176 -1.91 -27.58 -11.71
C ASP A 176 -0.62 -28.41 -11.70
N TRP A 177 -0.30 -28.97 -10.55
CA TRP A 177 0.96 -29.66 -10.27
C TRP A 177 0.75 -31.13 -9.88
N GLN A 178 -0.50 -31.59 -9.95
CA GLN A 178 -0.91 -32.98 -9.70
C GLN A 178 -0.74 -33.87 -10.93
#